data_AF-A0AAW9KDR7-F1
#
_entry.id   AF-A0AAW9KDR7-F1
#
_cell.length_a   1.000
_cell.length_b   1.000
_cell.length_c   1.000
_cell.angle_alpha   90.00
_cell.angle_beta   90.00
_cell.angle_gamma   90.00
#
_symmetry.space_group_name_H-M   'P 1'
#
loop_
_entity.id
_entity.type
_entity.pdbx_description
1 polymer ?
#
loop_
_entity_poly.entity_id
_entity_poly.type
_entity_poly.pdbx_seq_one_letter_code
_entity_poly.pdbx_strand_id
1 'polypeptide(L)'
;TSTDAELPYCEYGVLLNSGEFDGLTTEEAKEKIVDKLSSMKLGSAKVNYRLRDWLVSRQRYWGAPIPMIHCDHCGTVPVPENQLPVELPYNVEFTPDGKSPLAKCDEFINTTCPKCGKPAKREADTLDTFVCSSWYQLR
;
A
#
# COMPACT_ATOMS: atom_id res chain seq x y z
N THR A 1 37.83 -15.45 24.96
CA THR A 1 37.84 -14.02 25.27
C THR A 1 36.79 -13.36 24.40
N SER A 2 35.58 -13.20 24.94
CA SER A 2 34.47 -12.50 24.28
C SER A 2 34.83 -11.02 24.17
N THR A 3 35.02 -10.53 22.95
CA THR A 3 34.95 -9.10 22.68
C THR A 3 33.49 -8.70 22.81
N ASP A 4 33.08 -8.24 23.99
CA ASP A 4 31.85 -7.47 24.15
C ASP A 4 32.00 -6.23 23.28
N ALA A 5 31.44 -6.26 22.08
CA ALA A 5 31.37 -5.10 21.22
C ALA A 5 30.37 -4.13 21.85
N GLU A 6 30.88 -3.04 22.41
CA GLU A 6 30.07 -1.98 23.00
C GLU A 6 29.13 -1.42 21.91
N LEU A 7 27.82 -1.49 22.16
CA LEU A 7 26.80 -1.04 21.20
C LEU A 7 26.80 0.50 21.11
N PRO A 8 26.41 1.08 19.95
CA PRO A 8 26.28 2.53 19.83
C PRO A 8 25.21 3.07 20.79
N TYR A 9 25.48 4.24 21.35
CA TYR A 9 24.51 4.97 22.17
C TYR A 9 23.42 5.56 21.28
N CYS A 10 22.18 5.08 21.44
CA CYS A 10 21.02 5.47 20.61
C CYS A 10 20.00 6.36 21.34
N GLU A 11 20.27 6.68 22.62
CA GLU A 11 19.38 7.48 23.44
C GLU A 11 19.64 8.98 23.27
N TYR A 12 18.74 9.81 23.82
CA TYR A 12 18.94 11.26 23.82
C TYR A 12 19.93 11.68 24.91
N GLY A 13 20.81 12.60 24.52
CA GLY A 13 21.83 13.17 25.41
C GLY A 13 22.23 14.58 25.00
N VAL A 14 23.44 14.96 25.39
CA VAL A 14 24.05 16.26 25.08
C VAL A 14 25.07 16.09 23.96
N LEU A 15 25.06 17.01 22.99
CA LEU A 15 25.99 16.97 21.87
C LEU A 15 27.42 17.30 22.33
N LEU A 16 28.38 16.52 21.80
CA LEU A 16 29.81 16.67 21.98
C LEU A 16 30.49 16.58 20.62
N ASN A 17 31.61 17.29 20.42
CA ASN A 17 32.40 17.31 19.18
C ASN A 17 31.58 17.68 17.92
N SER A 18 30.58 18.53 18.07
CA SER A 18 29.61 18.97 17.05
C SER A 18 29.71 20.48 16.73
N GLY A 19 30.76 21.16 17.19
CA GLY A 19 31.05 22.55 16.83
C GLY A 19 30.14 23.55 17.56
N GLU A 20 29.42 24.39 16.82
CA GLU A 20 28.52 25.39 17.41
C GLU A 20 27.30 24.79 18.14
N PHE A 21 27.07 23.48 17.99
CA PHE A 21 25.98 22.75 18.62
C PHE A 21 26.41 22.01 19.90
N ASP A 22 27.68 22.14 20.32
CA ASP A 22 28.18 21.51 21.55
C ASP A 22 27.46 22.04 22.80
N GLY A 23 27.14 21.13 23.73
CA GLY A 23 26.42 21.45 24.97
C GLY A 23 24.91 21.59 24.83
N LEU A 24 24.36 21.48 23.61
CA LEU A 24 22.90 21.46 23.40
C LEU A 24 22.33 20.07 23.68
N THR A 25 21.06 20.04 24.12
CA THR A 25 20.31 18.79 24.19
C THR A 25 19.96 18.28 22.79
N THR A 26 19.72 16.98 22.65
CA THR A 26 19.39 16.36 21.35
C THR A 26 18.16 16.99 20.69
N GLU A 27 17.15 17.41 21.47
CA GLU A 27 15.94 18.05 20.94
C GLU A 27 16.24 19.44 20.38
N GLU A 28 16.89 20.31 21.16
CA GLU A 28 17.28 21.66 20.73
C GLU A 28 18.23 21.62 19.53
N ALA A 29 19.16 20.66 19.51
CA ALA A 29 20.11 20.49 18.43
C ALA A 29 19.41 20.12 17.11
N LYS A 30 18.40 19.24 17.13
CA LYS A 30 17.64 18.88 15.92
C LYS A 30 17.00 20.10 15.29
N GLU A 31 16.38 20.97 16.08
CA GLU A 31 15.74 22.18 15.59
C GLU A 31 16.77 23.15 14.99
N LYS A 32 17.82 23.50 15.75
CA LYS A 32 18.84 24.46 15.29
C LYS A 32 19.62 23.97 14.08
N ILE A 33 19.91 22.67 13.99
CA ILE A 33 20.59 22.08 12.83
C ILE A 33 19.70 22.19 11.59
N VAL A 34 18.40 21.87 11.70
CA VAL A 34 17.46 21.97 10.59
C VAL A 34 17.29 23.43 10.14
N ASP A 35 17.20 24.39 11.07
CA ASP A 35 17.13 25.82 10.76
C ASP A 35 18.37 26.31 10.03
N LYS A 36 19.56 25.89 10.49
CA LYS A 36 20.81 26.21 9.81
C LYS A 36 20.84 25.64 8.39
N LEU A 37 20.52 24.35 8.23
CA LEU A 37 20.47 23.71 6.91
C LEU A 37 19.46 24.39 5.97
N SER A 38 18.34 24.86 6.51
CA SER A 38 17.33 25.63 5.78
C SER A 38 17.86 26.97 5.30
N SER A 39 18.53 27.74 6.17
CA SER A 39 19.16 29.02 5.80
C SER A 39 20.24 28.87 4.73
N MET A 40 20.96 27.74 4.72
CA MET A 40 21.98 27.40 3.73
C MET A 40 21.41 26.76 2.45
N LYS A 41 20.09 26.52 2.38
CA LYS A 41 19.40 25.80 1.29
C LYS A 41 19.95 24.38 1.03
N LEU A 42 20.44 23.72 2.07
CA LEU A 42 20.97 22.34 2.00
C LEU A 42 19.98 21.29 2.51
N GLY A 43 18.87 21.70 3.13
CA GLY A 43 17.82 20.81 3.61
C GLY A 43 16.66 21.55 4.23
N SER A 44 15.61 20.83 4.61
CA SER A 44 14.44 21.38 5.29
C SER A 44 13.80 20.34 6.21
N ALA A 45 12.97 20.80 7.15
CA ALA A 45 12.17 19.89 7.98
C ALA A 45 11.24 19.04 7.10
N LYS A 46 11.16 17.74 7.41
CA LYS A 46 10.24 16.81 6.75
C LYS A 46 9.66 15.83 7.77
N VAL A 47 8.34 15.79 7.84
CA VAL A 47 7.61 14.79 8.63
C VAL A 47 7.48 13.51 7.81
N ASN A 48 7.82 12.37 8.40
CA ASN A 48 7.67 11.06 7.77
C ASN A 48 6.90 10.12 8.71
N TYR A 49 6.13 9.21 8.13
CA TYR A 49 5.36 8.22 8.88
C TYR A 49 5.96 6.82 8.71
N ARG A 50 5.90 6.03 9.79
CA ARG A 50 6.19 4.58 9.73
C ARG A 50 5.07 3.80 9.03
N LEU A 51 3.86 4.37 8.97
CA LEU A 51 2.72 3.81 8.27
C LEU A 51 3.05 3.61 6.77
N ARG A 52 2.47 2.56 6.19
CA ARG A 52 2.59 2.21 4.77
C ARG A 52 1.20 2.08 4.19
N ASP A 53 1.11 2.20 2.87
CA ASP A 53 -0.14 1.99 2.15
C ASP A 53 -0.66 0.58 2.37
N TRP A 54 -1.99 0.45 2.38
CA TRP A 54 -2.64 -0.81 2.63
C TRP A 54 -2.80 -1.61 1.33
N LEU A 55 -2.10 -2.74 1.26
CA LEU A 55 -2.27 -3.71 0.18
C LEU A 55 -3.55 -4.51 0.42
N VAL A 56 -4.61 -4.20 -0.33
CA VAL A 56 -5.94 -4.83 -0.21
C VAL A 56 -6.20 -5.99 -1.17
N SER A 57 -5.47 -6.07 -2.29
CA SER A 57 -5.68 -7.13 -3.28
C SER A 57 -5.16 -8.49 -2.79
N ARG A 58 -5.92 -9.56 -3.04
CA ARG A 58 -5.58 -10.94 -2.66
C ARG A 58 -5.77 -11.87 -3.85
N GLN A 59 -4.78 -12.73 -4.10
CA GLN A 59 -4.84 -13.81 -5.09
C GLN A 59 -5.59 -15.01 -4.50
N ARG A 60 -6.86 -14.81 -4.17
CA ARG A 60 -7.76 -15.78 -3.54
C ARG A 60 -9.11 -15.74 -4.24
N TYR A 61 -9.81 -16.86 -4.20
CA TYR A 61 -11.17 -16.95 -4.75
C TYR A 61 -12.21 -16.39 -3.77
N TRP A 62 -12.12 -16.78 -2.49
CA TRP A 62 -13.16 -16.46 -1.50
C TRP A 62 -12.98 -15.05 -0.91
N GLY A 63 -13.46 -14.05 -1.64
CA GLY A 63 -13.48 -12.66 -1.24
C GLY A 63 -14.38 -11.83 -2.16
N ALA A 64 -14.60 -10.57 -1.81
CA ALA A 64 -15.38 -9.67 -2.67
C ALA A 64 -14.56 -9.33 -3.93
N PRO A 65 -15.09 -9.53 -5.15
CA PRO A 65 -14.39 -9.14 -6.38
C PRO A 65 -14.07 -7.65 -6.41
N ILE A 66 -12.85 -7.30 -6.83
CA ILE A 66 -12.48 -5.90 -7.02
C ILE A 66 -13.21 -5.37 -8.26
N PRO A 67 -13.99 -4.27 -8.17
CA PRO A 67 -14.84 -3.78 -9.27
C PRO A 67 -14.05 -2.97 -10.30
N MET A 68 -12.97 -3.56 -10.83
CA MET A 68 -12.13 -2.98 -11.88
C MET A 68 -12.10 -3.87 -13.11
N ILE A 69 -11.91 -3.24 -14.28
CA ILE A 69 -11.82 -3.86 -15.59
C ILE A 69 -10.55 -3.34 -16.27
N HIS A 70 -9.73 -4.24 -16.81
CA HIS A 70 -8.53 -3.97 -17.59
C HIS A 70 -8.86 -4.01 -19.09
N CYS A 71 -8.68 -2.88 -19.77
CA CYS A 71 -8.89 -2.74 -21.20
C CYS A 71 -7.62 -2.26 -21.89
N ASP A 72 -7.16 -2.96 -22.93
CA ASP A 72 -5.92 -2.63 -23.66
C ASP A 72 -5.94 -1.23 -24.30
N HIS A 73 -7.13 -0.66 -24.53
CA HIS A 73 -7.29 0.68 -25.11
C HIS A 73 -7.49 1.78 -24.06
N CYS A 74 -8.14 1.47 -22.94
CA CYS A 74 -8.56 2.48 -21.94
C CYS A 74 -7.79 2.40 -20.62
N GLY A 75 -6.96 1.38 -20.43
CA GLY A 75 -6.29 1.09 -19.16
C GLY A 75 -7.24 0.45 -18.14
N THR A 76 -7.03 0.78 -16.86
CA THR A 76 -7.84 0.29 -15.74
C THR A 76 -9.09 1.17 -15.58
N VAL A 77 -10.26 0.57 -15.71
CA VAL A 77 -11.57 1.25 -15.73
C VAL A 77 -12.46 0.67 -14.62
N PRO A 78 -13.13 1.49 -13.80
CA PRO A 78 -14.05 0.97 -12.79
C PRO A 78 -15.32 0.40 -13.41
N VAL A 79 -15.91 -0.59 -12.75
CA VAL A 79 -17.25 -1.07 -13.07
C VAL A 79 -18.27 0.03 -12.75
N PRO A 80 -19.22 0.35 -13.64
CA PRO A 80 -20.30 1.30 -13.36
C PRO A 80 -21.13 0.91 -12.13
N GLU A 81 -21.57 1.89 -11.34
CA GLU A 81 -22.33 1.66 -10.10
C GLU A 81 -23.61 0.85 -10.32
N ASN A 82 -24.31 1.12 -11.43
CA ASN A 82 -25.53 0.39 -11.81
C ASN A 82 -25.29 -1.06 -12.29
N GLN A 83 -24.03 -1.48 -12.41
CA GLN A 83 -23.62 -2.85 -12.73
C GLN A 83 -23.03 -3.58 -11.51
N LEU A 84 -23.10 -2.98 -10.33
CA LEU A 84 -22.77 -3.64 -9.06
C LEU A 84 -23.98 -4.44 -8.56
N PRO A 85 -23.76 -5.58 -7.86
CA PRO A 85 -22.47 -6.16 -7.51
C PRO A 85 -21.81 -6.93 -8.65
N VAL A 86 -20.47 -7.01 -8.62
CA VAL A 86 -19.74 -8.01 -9.41
C VAL A 86 -19.83 -9.34 -8.66
N GLU A 87 -20.65 -10.25 -9.16
CA GLU A 87 -20.91 -11.53 -8.50
C GLU A 87 -19.74 -12.50 -8.65
N LEU A 88 -19.48 -13.26 -7.58
CA LEU A 88 -18.44 -14.29 -7.57
C LEU A 88 -18.96 -15.56 -8.28
N PRO A 89 -18.22 -16.12 -9.26
CA PRO A 89 -18.66 -17.31 -9.99
C PRO A 89 -18.56 -18.55 -9.12
N TYR A 90 -19.55 -19.45 -9.14
CA TYR A 90 -19.52 -20.68 -8.35
C TYR A 90 -18.73 -21.83 -9.02
N ASN A 91 -18.61 -21.81 -10.35
CA ASN A 91 -17.94 -22.84 -11.13
C ASN A 91 -16.46 -22.46 -11.34
N VAL A 92 -15.63 -22.71 -10.33
CA VAL A 92 -14.19 -22.37 -10.37
C VAL A 92 -13.33 -23.57 -10.04
N GLU A 93 -12.30 -23.79 -10.86
CA GLU A 93 -11.30 -24.83 -10.64
C GLU A 93 -10.16 -24.33 -9.75
N PHE A 94 -9.91 -25.06 -8.66
CA PHE A 94 -8.83 -24.75 -7.72
C PHE A 94 -7.57 -25.50 -8.12
N THR A 95 -6.51 -24.76 -8.45
CA THR A 95 -5.20 -25.32 -8.81
C THR A 95 -4.11 -24.64 -7.98
N PRO A 96 -3.07 -25.36 -7.53
CA PRO A 96 -2.05 -24.82 -6.64
C PRO A 96 -0.93 -24.12 -7.42
N ASP A 97 -1.27 -23.10 -8.22
CA ASP A 97 -0.30 -22.36 -9.06
C ASP A 97 0.00 -20.94 -8.55
N GLY A 98 -0.56 -20.57 -7.39
CA GLY A 98 -0.35 -19.27 -6.75
C GLY A 98 -1.07 -18.09 -7.41
N LYS A 99 -1.81 -18.33 -8.51
CA LYS A 99 -2.64 -17.32 -9.18
C LYS A 99 -4.06 -17.34 -8.61
N SER A 100 -4.79 -16.25 -8.80
CA SER A 100 -6.20 -16.22 -8.44
C SER A 100 -6.97 -17.24 -9.29
N PRO A 101 -7.79 -18.12 -8.68
CA PRO A 101 -8.63 -19.06 -9.43
C PRO A 101 -9.60 -18.36 -10.40
N LEU A 102 -10.00 -17.12 -10.09
CA LEU A 102 -10.86 -16.30 -10.95
C LEU A 102 -10.22 -15.97 -12.29
N ALA A 103 -8.89 -15.92 -12.37
CA ALA A 103 -8.17 -15.65 -13.61
C ALA A 103 -8.34 -16.76 -14.66
N LYS A 104 -8.77 -17.96 -14.25
CA LYS A 104 -8.98 -19.12 -15.13
C LYS A 104 -10.45 -19.33 -15.49
N CYS A 105 -11.35 -18.61 -14.83
CA CYS A 105 -12.78 -18.69 -15.10
C CYS A 105 -13.12 -17.77 -16.27
N ASP A 106 -13.15 -18.32 -17.49
CA ASP A 106 -13.42 -17.54 -18.71
C ASP A 106 -14.77 -16.80 -18.68
N GLU A 107 -15.77 -17.40 -18.04
CA GLU A 107 -17.11 -16.80 -17.88
C GLU A 107 -17.08 -15.53 -17.02
N PHE A 108 -16.19 -15.48 -16.02
CA PHE A 108 -16.05 -14.33 -15.14
C PHE A 108 -15.06 -13.30 -15.68
N ILE A 109 -13.87 -13.75 -16.09
CA ILE A 109 -12.77 -12.86 -16.41
C ILE A 109 -13.04 -12.06 -17.69
N ASN A 110 -13.72 -12.65 -18.69
CA ASN A 110 -13.96 -11.99 -19.96
C ASN A 110 -15.20 -11.10 -19.86
N THR A 111 -15.03 -9.81 -20.20
CA THR A 111 -16.11 -8.83 -20.19
C THR A 111 -15.91 -7.81 -21.31
N THR A 112 -16.77 -6.79 -21.37
CA THR A 112 -16.60 -5.65 -22.28
C THR A 112 -16.23 -4.40 -21.49
N CYS A 113 -15.43 -3.53 -22.09
CA CYS A 113 -15.05 -2.27 -21.49
C CYS A 113 -16.27 -1.33 -21.45
N PRO A 114 -16.68 -0.81 -20.28
CA PRO A 114 -17.83 0.09 -20.18
C PRO A 114 -17.58 1.45 -20.87
N LYS A 115 -16.32 1.81 -21.14
CA LYS A 115 -15.94 3.07 -21.78
C LYS A 115 -15.91 3.01 -23.31
N CYS A 116 -15.50 1.89 -23.89
CA CYS A 116 -15.30 1.77 -25.34
C CYS A 116 -15.97 0.55 -26.01
N GLY A 117 -16.61 -0.33 -25.24
CA GLY A 117 -17.31 -1.52 -25.74
C GLY A 117 -16.40 -2.67 -26.22
N LYS A 118 -15.08 -2.47 -26.30
CA LYS A 118 -14.13 -3.50 -26.73
C LYS A 118 -14.00 -4.64 -25.69
N PRO A 119 -13.54 -5.83 -26.09
CA PRO A 119 -13.18 -6.90 -25.16
C PRO A 119 -12.22 -6.40 -24.08
N ALA A 120 -12.48 -6.80 -22.84
CA ALA A 120 -11.72 -6.42 -21.67
C ALA A 120 -11.72 -7.56 -20.64
N LYS A 121 -10.85 -7.46 -19.63
CA LYS A 121 -10.74 -8.47 -18.58
C LYS A 121 -11.10 -7.88 -17.22
N ARG A 122 -11.88 -8.58 -16.39
CA ARG A 122 -12.12 -8.17 -15.00
C ARG A 122 -10.84 -8.30 -14.17
N GLU A 123 -10.78 -7.59 -13.05
CA GLU A 123 -9.80 -7.88 -12.01
C GLU A 123 -10.05 -9.28 -11.45
N ALA A 124 -9.00 -10.09 -11.36
CA ALA A 124 -9.07 -11.46 -10.86
C ALA A 124 -8.82 -11.53 -9.36
N ASP A 125 -8.20 -10.51 -8.78
CA ASP A 125 -7.97 -10.44 -7.34
C ASP A 125 -9.25 -10.05 -6.59
N THR A 126 -9.35 -10.54 -5.36
CA THR A 126 -10.42 -10.19 -4.42
C THR A 126 -9.91 -9.22 -3.35
N LEU A 127 -10.84 -8.49 -2.74
CA LEU A 127 -10.55 -7.64 -1.59
C LEU A 127 -10.22 -8.48 -0.35
N ASP A 128 -9.29 -7.97 0.44
CA ASP A 128 -8.92 -8.49 1.75
C ASP A 128 -10.12 -8.52 2.71
N THR A 129 -10.18 -9.54 3.57
CA THR A 129 -11.32 -9.74 4.48
C THR A 129 -11.49 -8.58 5.48
N PHE A 130 -10.38 -7.90 5.82
CA PHE A 130 -10.40 -6.71 6.66
C PHE A 130 -11.17 -5.54 6.05
N VAL A 131 -11.32 -5.49 4.71
CA VAL A 131 -12.16 -4.47 4.05
C VAL A 131 -13.60 -4.62 4.51
N CYS A 132 -14.14 -5.84 4.55
CA CYS A 132 -15.51 -6.10 4.99
C CYS A 132 -15.71 -5.79 6.49
N SER A 133 -14.73 -6.12 7.33
CA SER A 133 -14.82 -5.85 8.78
C SER A 133 -14.51 -4.39 9.15
N SER A 134 -14.11 -3.54 8.21
CA SER A 134 -13.82 -2.12 8.51
C SER A 134 -15.08 -1.27 8.67
N TRP A 135 -16.22 -1.74 8.18
CA TRP A 135 -17.47 -0.95 8.14
C TRP A 135 -18.73 -1.73 8.53
N TYR A 136 -18.63 -3.01 8.90
CA TYR A 136 -19.79 -3.85 9.25
C TYR A 136 -20.65 -3.27 10.38
N GLN A 137 -20.06 -2.50 11.29
CA GLN A 137 -20.75 -1.82 12.40
C GLN A 137 -21.71 -0.71 11.96
N LEU A 138 -21.60 -0.25 10.71
CA LEU A 138 -22.49 0.74 10.10
C LEU A 138 -23.59 0.10 9.23
N ARG A 139 -23.50 -1.21 8.99
CA ARG A 139 -24.40 -1.96 8.11
C ARG A 139 -25.62 -2.48 8.86
#